data_AF-A0A7V3VS47-F1
#
_entry.id   AF-A0A7V3VS47-F1
#
_cell.length_a   1.000
_cell.length_b   1.000
_cell.length_c   1.000
_cell.angle_alpha   90.00
_cell.angle_beta   90.00
_cell.angle_gamma   90.00
#
_symmetry.space_group_name_H-M   'P 1'
#
loop_
_entity.id
_entity.type
_entity.pdbx_description
1 polymer ?
#
loop_
_entity_poly.entity_id
_entity_poly.type
_entity_poly.pdbx_seq_one_letter_code
_entity_poly.pdbx_strand_id
1 'polypeptide(L)'
;MIISSTRTVEFGRDEKFEAQYIKNMEIESEILDSTYRSNSIGQVFFDIEKAYASHGYPDEWRLHHQGGIAGYKTREVVAIPHMSFEIPEGVSFAWNPTVTGTKMEDTYVKTRDGMKLLSVDSNGKWPYAEVKINGRIYRRPNILNLS
;
A
#
# COMPACT_ATOMS: atom_id res chain seq x y z
N MET A 1 6.68 16.89 6.84
CA MET A 1 6.16 15.90 5.88
C MET A 1 4.74 15.56 6.26
N ILE A 2 3.84 15.45 5.28
CA ILE A 2 2.47 14.97 5.46
C ILE A 2 2.50 13.45 5.52
N ILE A 3 1.88 12.88 6.56
CA ILE A 3 1.72 11.44 6.72
C ILE A 3 0.29 11.08 6.31
N SER A 4 0.16 10.13 5.40
CA SER A 4 -1.12 9.52 5.03
C SER A 4 -1.24 8.16 5.69
N SER A 5 -2.40 7.85 6.25
CA SER A 5 -2.76 6.53 6.73
C SER A 5 -4.26 6.30 6.62
N THR A 6 -4.66 5.07 6.31
CA THR A 6 -6.04 4.60 6.35
C THR A 6 -6.14 3.47 7.36
N ARG A 7 -7.22 3.46 8.14
CA ARG A 7 -7.50 2.46 9.18
C ARG A 7 -8.96 2.04 9.05
N THR A 8 -9.23 0.75 9.21
CA THR A 8 -10.55 0.15 9.02
C THR A 8 -11.09 -0.37 10.33
N VAL A 9 -12.30 0.06 10.68
CA VAL A 9 -13.05 -0.43 11.83
C VAL A 9 -14.28 -1.16 11.33
N GLU A 10 -14.57 -2.32 11.90
CA GLU A 10 -15.77 -3.09 11.62
C GLU A 10 -16.61 -3.22 12.90
N PHE A 11 -17.89 -2.83 12.83
CA PHE A 11 -18.83 -2.83 13.96
C PHE A 11 -19.68 -4.11 14.04
N GLY A 12 -19.56 -4.97 13.03
CA GLY A 12 -20.26 -6.24 12.94
C GLY A 12 -19.64 -7.04 11.82
N ARG A 13 -19.31 -8.30 12.09
CA ARG A 13 -18.48 -9.10 11.19
C ARG A 13 -19.14 -9.33 9.84
N ASP A 14 -18.42 -9.02 8.78
CA ASP A 14 -18.74 -9.37 7.40
C ASP A 14 -17.55 -10.12 6.79
N GLU A 15 -17.66 -11.45 6.73
CA GLU A 15 -16.60 -12.32 6.20
C GLU A 15 -16.23 -11.99 4.75
N LYS A 16 -17.17 -11.48 3.94
CA LYS A 16 -16.87 -11.10 2.54
C LYS A 16 -16.02 -9.85 2.50
N PHE A 17 -16.33 -8.87 3.35
CA PHE A 17 -15.54 -7.66 3.51
C PHE A 17 -14.14 -7.98 4.05
N GLU A 18 -14.04 -8.78 5.11
CA GLU A 18 -12.77 -9.21 5.69
C GLU A 18 -11.88 -9.91 4.64
N ALA A 19 -12.45 -10.83 3.85
CA ALA A 19 -11.73 -11.51 2.78
C ALA A 19 -11.28 -10.55 1.66
N GLN A 20 -12.11 -9.57 1.28
CA GLN A 20 -11.73 -8.55 0.30
C GLN A 20 -10.60 -7.65 0.82
N TYR A 21 -10.66 -7.29 2.11
CA TYR A 21 -9.64 -6.46 2.76
C TYR A 21 -8.29 -7.17 2.78
N ILE A 22 -8.26 -8.47 3.05
CA ILE A 22 -7.03 -9.29 2.97
C ILE A 22 -6.43 -9.24 1.56
N LYS A 23 -7.24 -9.38 0.51
CA LYS A 23 -6.72 -9.25 -0.88
C LYS A 23 -6.12 -7.87 -1.15
N ASN A 24 -6.77 -6.80 -0.70
CA ASN A 24 -6.23 -5.45 -0.88
C ASN A 24 -4.93 -5.23 -0.06
N MET A 25 -4.83 -5.84 1.12
CA MET A 25 -3.61 -5.88 1.93
C MET A 25 -2.45 -6.61 1.22
N GLU A 26 -2.75 -7.73 0.54
CA GLU A 26 -1.78 -8.47 -0.26
C GLU A 26 -1.31 -7.64 -1.47
N ILE A 27 -2.24 -7.03 -2.21
CA ILE A 27 -1.93 -6.10 -3.31
C ILE A 27 -0.99 -4.98 -2.82
N GLU A 28 -1.31 -4.30 -1.73
CA GLU A 28 -0.42 -3.25 -1.19
C GLU A 28 0.97 -3.78 -0.83
N SER A 29 1.04 -4.97 -0.23
CA SER A 29 2.30 -5.58 0.16
C SER A 29 3.18 -5.92 -1.05
N GLU A 30 2.57 -6.37 -2.15
CA GLU A 30 3.25 -6.56 -3.44
C GLU A 30 3.76 -5.23 -4.03
N ILE A 31 2.96 -4.15 -3.93
CA ILE A 31 3.35 -2.81 -4.38
C ILE A 31 4.55 -2.28 -3.57
N LEU A 32 4.56 -2.50 -2.26
CA LEU A 32 5.68 -2.11 -1.39
C LEU A 32 6.95 -2.90 -1.71
N ASP A 33 6.83 -4.20 -1.98
CA ASP A 33 7.95 -5.02 -2.42
C ASP A 33 8.49 -4.58 -3.79
N SER A 34 7.61 -4.28 -4.75
CA SER A 34 7.99 -3.70 -6.04
C SER A 34 8.70 -2.35 -5.87
N THR A 35 8.15 -1.47 -5.02
CA THR A 35 8.75 -0.15 -4.73
C THR A 35 10.16 -0.27 -4.17
N TYR A 36 10.39 -1.24 -3.28
CA TYR A 36 11.72 -1.49 -2.74
C TYR A 36 12.71 -2.00 -3.80
N ARG A 37 12.29 -2.95 -4.64
CA ARG A 37 13.13 -3.57 -5.67
C ARG A 37 13.34 -2.70 -6.92
N SER A 38 12.46 -1.74 -7.16
CA SER A 38 12.47 -0.92 -8.37
C SER A 38 13.15 0.42 -8.13
N ASN A 39 13.81 0.92 -9.18
CA ASN A 39 14.32 2.29 -9.25
C ASN A 39 13.47 3.18 -10.19
N SER A 40 12.29 2.73 -10.62
CA SER A 40 11.41 3.47 -11.53
C SER A 40 9.95 3.38 -11.10
N ILE A 41 9.25 4.52 -11.09
CA ILE A 41 7.81 4.59 -10.82
C ILE A 41 7.03 3.85 -11.90
N GLY A 42 7.41 3.96 -13.18
CA GLY A 42 6.74 3.24 -14.26
C GLY A 42 6.78 1.73 -14.09
N GLN A 43 7.90 1.19 -13.60
CA GLN A 43 8.01 -0.24 -13.29
C GLN A 43 7.15 -0.65 -12.08
N VAL A 44 7.07 0.20 -11.04
CA VAL A 44 6.17 -0.06 -9.91
C VAL A 44 4.70 -0.03 -10.38
N PHE A 45 4.35 0.90 -11.27
CA PHE A 45 2.98 0.98 -11.80
C PHE A 45 2.60 -0.25 -12.62
N PHE A 46 3.51 -0.77 -13.43
CA PHE A 46 3.31 -2.04 -14.13
C PHE A 46 3.10 -3.22 -13.16
N ASP A 47 3.83 -3.24 -12.04
CA ASP A 47 3.65 -4.26 -11.01
C ASP A 47 2.33 -4.05 -10.23
N ILE A 48 1.87 -2.81 -10.06
CA ILE A 48 0.53 -2.49 -9.53
C ILE A 48 -0.54 -3.14 -10.42
N GLU A 49 -0.51 -2.91 -11.73
CA GLU A 49 -1.49 -3.48 -12.68
C GLU A 49 -1.53 -5.02 -12.58
N LYS A 50 -0.34 -5.65 -12.48
CA LYS A 50 -0.23 -7.10 -12.30
C LYS A 50 -0.78 -7.60 -10.97
N ALA A 51 -0.49 -6.92 -9.87
CA ALA A 51 -0.99 -7.30 -8.54
C ALA A 51 -2.53 -7.27 -8.52
N TYR A 52 -3.14 -6.21 -9.06
CA TYR A 52 -4.60 -6.17 -9.19
C TYR A 52 -5.14 -7.33 -10.04
N ALA A 53 -4.53 -7.62 -11.19
CA ALA A 53 -4.96 -8.71 -12.05
C ALA A 53 -4.80 -10.10 -11.41
N SER A 54 -3.69 -10.37 -10.71
CA SER A 54 -3.43 -11.67 -10.05
C SER A 54 -4.42 -11.96 -8.92
N HIS A 55 -4.93 -10.91 -8.27
CA HIS A 55 -5.94 -11.01 -7.20
C HIS A 55 -7.39 -11.01 -7.71
N GLY A 56 -7.60 -10.96 -9.04
CA GLY A 56 -8.91 -11.04 -9.69
C GLY A 56 -9.61 -9.69 -9.91
N TYR A 57 -8.86 -8.58 -9.87
CA TYR A 57 -9.38 -7.21 -9.97
C TYR A 57 -8.68 -6.39 -11.07
N PRO A 58 -8.58 -6.88 -12.32
CA PRO A 58 -7.68 -6.35 -13.35
C PRO A 58 -7.87 -4.86 -13.71
N ASP A 59 -9.06 -4.29 -13.46
CA ASP A 59 -9.39 -2.90 -13.79
C ASP A 59 -9.63 -1.99 -12.56
N GLU A 60 -9.59 -2.52 -11.33
CA GLU A 60 -9.87 -1.72 -10.11
C GLU A 60 -8.85 -0.60 -9.91
N TRP A 61 -7.60 -0.80 -10.33
CA TRP A 61 -6.56 0.22 -10.24
C TRP A 61 -6.90 1.50 -11.01
N ARG A 62 -7.81 1.43 -11.99
CA ARG A 62 -8.25 2.59 -12.79
C ARG A 62 -9.26 3.47 -12.06
N LEU A 63 -9.96 2.92 -11.07
CA LEU A 63 -11.07 3.60 -10.38
C LEU A 63 -10.59 4.62 -9.35
N HIS A 64 -9.32 4.56 -8.96
CA HIS A 64 -8.70 5.46 -7.99
C HIS A 64 -7.22 5.63 -8.34
N HIS A 65 -6.66 6.83 -8.13
CA HIS A 65 -5.21 6.95 -8.27
C HIS A 65 -4.52 6.06 -7.24
N GLN A 66 -3.38 5.45 -7.61
CA GLN A 66 -2.73 4.43 -6.77
C GLN A 66 -1.72 5.00 -5.78
N GLY A 67 -1.47 6.31 -5.86
CA GLY A 67 -0.64 7.05 -4.92
C GLY A 67 0.68 7.43 -5.57
N GLY A 68 1.76 7.45 -4.81
CA GLY A 68 3.08 7.79 -5.32
C GLY A 68 3.97 8.40 -4.26
N ILE A 69 4.84 9.32 -4.69
CA ILE A 69 5.81 9.96 -3.80
C ILE A 69 5.08 10.96 -2.89
N ALA A 70 5.36 10.86 -1.59
CA ALA A 70 4.86 11.74 -0.55
C ALA A 70 5.98 12.70 -0.08
N GLY A 71 5.60 13.75 0.65
CA GLY A 71 6.56 14.76 1.08
C GLY A 71 5.91 15.90 1.86
N TYR A 72 6.19 17.14 1.45
CA TYR A 72 5.52 18.32 2.00
C TYR A 72 4.09 18.47 1.48
N LYS A 73 3.79 17.93 0.30
CA LYS A 73 2.45 17.74 -0.22
C LYS A 73 1.90 16.35 0.13
N THR A 74 0.58 16.19 0.04
CA THR A 74 -0.08 14.88 0.14
C THR A 74 0.49 13.92 -0.91
N ARG A 75 0.75 14.42 -2.12
CA ARG A 75 1.56 13.78 -3.16
C ARG A 75 2.47 14.81 -3.82
N GLU A 76 3.77 14.54 -3.80
CA GLU A 76 4.74 15.28 -4.62
C GLU A 76 4.69 14.80 -6.06
N VAL A 77 4.51 13.50 -6.25
CA VAL A 77 4.32 12.85 -7.56
C VAL A 77 3.20 11.82 -7.44
N VAL A 78 2.17 11.97 -8.27
CA VAL A 78 1.13 10.95 -8.45
C VAL A 78 1.60 10.00 -9.53
N ALA A 79 1.74 8.72 -9.20
CA ALA A 79 2.19 7.70 -10.13
C ALA A 79 1.13 7.46 -11.22
N ILE A 80 1.60 7.29 -12.46
CA ILE A 80 0.77 6.96 -13.62
C ILE A 80 1.47 5.87 -14.45
N PRO A 81 0.74 5.15 -15.32
CA PRO A 81 1.34 4.19 -16.24
C PRO A 81 2.48 4.82 -17.07
N HIS A 82 3.53 4.03 -17.31
CA HIS A 82 4.68 4.41 -18.15
C HIS A 82 5.42 5.70 -17.73
N MET A 83 5.26 6.15 -16.48
CA MET A 83 5.98 7.32 -15.99
C MET A 83 7.50 7.12 -16.02
N SER A 84 8.20 7.99 -16.74
CA SER A 84 9.66 8.06 -16.75
C SER A 84 10.16 8.86 -15.55
N PHE A 85 10.02 8.30 -14.34
CA PHE A 85 10.53 8.89 -13.10
C PHE A 85 11.36 7.86 -12.35
N GLU A 86 12.65 8.16 -12.14
CA GLU A 86 13.54 7.35 -11.33
C GLU A 86 13.33 7.62 -9.84
N ILE A 87 13.34 6.57 -9.02
CA ILE A 87 13.12 6.65 -7.57
C ILE A 87 14.47 6.90 -6.87
N PRO A 88 14.68 8.08 -6.25
CA PRO A 88 15.87 8.32 -5.44
C PRO A 88 15.84 7.52 -4.12
N GLU A 89 17.00 7.30 -3.51
CA GLU A 89 17.09 6.77 -2.14
C GLU A 89 16.46 7.73 -1.12
N GLY A 90 15.88 7.20 -0.04
CA GLY A 90 15.37 8.01 1.07
C GLY A 90 14.06 8.75 0.78
N VAL A 91 13.42 8.49 -0.35
CA VAL A 91 12.13 9.08 -0.72
C VAL A 91 10.99 8.36 -0.02
N SER A 92 9.97 9.13 0.37
CA SER A 92 8.76 8.60 0.98
C SER A 92 7.66 8.35 -0.03
N PHE A 93 6.84 7.36 0.26
CA PHE A 93 5.74 6.89 -0.56
C PHE A 93 4.48 6.81 0.26
N ALA A 94 3.35 7.17 -0.35
CA ALA A 94 2.02 6.84 0.12
C ALA A 94 1.27 6.21 -1.06
N TRP A 95 1.34 4.87 -1.12
CA TRP A 95 0.50 4.06 -1.99
C TRP A 95 -0.86 3.91 -1.32
N ASN A 96 -1.92 3.89 -2.12
CA ASN A 96 -3.28 3.85 -1.60
C ASN A 96 -4.20 2.88 -2.37
N PRO A 97 -3.81 1.59 -2.51
CA PRO A 97 -4.58 0.63 -3.28
C PRO A 97 -5.98 0.45 -2.69
N THR A 98 -6.93 0.30 -3.60
CA THR A 98 -8.36 0.27 -3.34
C THR A 98 -8.94 -0.81 -4.21
N VAL A 99 -9.59 -1.79 -3.56
CA VAL A 99 -10.52 -2.69 -4.20
C VAL A 99 -11.89 -2.26 -3.71
N THR A 100 -12.78 -1.82 -4.60
CA THR A 100 -14.09 -1.23 -4.27
C THR A 100 -14.73 -1.86 -3.02
N GLY A 101 -14.84 -1.05 -1.96
CA GLY A 101 -15.26 -1.48 -0.61
C GLY A 101 -14.15 -1.41 0.44
N THR A 102 -12.88 -1.55 0.04
CA THR A 102 -11.72 -1.57 0.93
C THR A 102 -10.63 -0.63 0.44
N LYS A 103 -9.86 -0.06 1.36
CA LYS A 103 -8.71 0.78 1.04
C LYS A 103 -7.58 0.52 2.02
N MET A 104 -6.35 0.47 1.51
CA MET A 104 -5.14 0.46 2.31
C MET A 104 -4.36 1.73 2.04
N GLU A 105 -3.72 2.30 3.06
CA GLU A 105 -2.81 3.43 2.90
C GLU A 105 -1.95 3.57 4.15
N ASP A 106 -0.65 3.73 3.95
CA ASP A 106 0.31 4.13 4.97
C ASP A 106 1.46 4.89 4.28
N THR A 107 2.26 5.60 5.08
CA THR A 107 3.44 6.30 4.58
C THR A 107 4.71 5.52 4.89
N TYR A 108 5.56 5.34 3.89
CA TYR A 108 6.82 4.59 3.98
C TYR A 108 7.98 5.42 3.48
N VAL A 109 9.19 5.06 3.89
CA VAL A 109 10.43 5.53 3.26
C VAL A 109 11.16 4.34 2.67
N LYS A 110 11.60 4.45 1.41
CA LYS A 110 12.50 3.46 0.81
C LYS A 110 13.91 3.66 1.37
N THR A 111 14.41 2.67 2.09
CA THR A 111 15.80 2.62 2.60
C THR A 111 16.57 1.51 1.89
N ARG A 112 17.86 1.37 2.21
CA ARG A 112 18.68 0.26 1.71
C ARG A 112 18.22 -1.10 2.22
N ASP A 113 17.67 -1.13 3.43
CA ASP A 113 17.26 -2.36 4.12
C ASP A 113 15.81 -2.77 3.82
N GLY A 114 14.96 -1.86 3.34
CA GLY A 114 13.56 -2.15 3.03
C GLY A 114 12.67 -0.93 2.94
N MET A 115 11.35 -1.18 2.91
CA MET A 115 10.33 -0.14 3.09
C MET A 115 10.13 0.10 4.59
N LYS A 116 10.58 1.25 5.10
CA LYS A 116 10.37 1.63 6.50
C LYS A 116 9.01 2.31 6.66
N LEU A 117 8.08 1.66 7.37
CA LEU A 117 6.78 2.22 7.74
C LEU A 117 6.94 3.39 8.72
N LEU A 118 6.29 4.52 8.44
CA LEU A 118 6.32 5.72 9.29
C LEU A 118 5.03 5.96 10.07
N SER A 119 3.87 5.55 9.52
CA SER A 119 2.55 5.76 10.10
C SER A 119 2.17 4.66 11.11
N VAL A 120 3.12 4.18 11.89
CA VAL A 120 2.91 3.18 12.94
C VAL A 120 2.99 3.83 14.32
N ASP A 121 1.98 3.56 15.14
CA ASP A 121 2.05 3.86 16.58
C ASP A 121 2.62 2.64 17.30
N SER A 122 3.84 2.76 17.83
CA SER A 122 4.52 1.68 18.57
C SER A 122 3.84 1.35 19.90
N ASN A 123 3.08 2.29 20.46
CA ASN A 123 2.32 2.11 21.70
C ASN A 123 0.84 1.82 21.44
N GLY A 124 0.43 1.88 20.17
CA GLY A 124 -0.94 1.69 19.73
C GLY A 124 -1.37 0.24 19.81
N LYS A 125 -2.64 0.01 20.11
CA LYS A 125 -3.28 -1.32 20.15
C LYS A 125 -3.94 -1.71 18.83
N TRP A 126 -3.71 -0.96 17.76
CA TRP A 126 -4.28 -1.27 16.46
C TRP A 126 -3.82 -2.66 16.00
N PRO A 127 -4.69 -3.54 15.50
CA PRO A 127 -4.29 -4.86 15.05
C PRO A 127 -3.46 -4.76 13.77
N TYR A 128 -2.49 -5.67 13.61
CA TYR A 128 -1.68 -5.77 12.40
C TYR A 128 -1.62 -7.23 11.96
N ALA A 129 -1.45 -7.44 10.66
CA ALA A 129 -1.15 -8.73 10.05
C ALA A 129 0.21 -8.67 9.36
N GLU A 130 0.81 -9.84 9.14
CA GLU A 130 2.06 -10.01 8.41
C GLU A 130 1.78 -10.66 7.05
N VAL A 131 2.26 -10.03 5.99
CA VAL A 131 2.20 -10.57 4.63
C VAL A 131 3.62 -10.88 4.17
N LYS A 132 3.85 -12.10 3.66
CA LYS A 132 5.17 -12.54 3.21
C LYS A 132 5.27 -12.50 1.69
N ILE A 133 6.07 -11.59 1.15
CA ILE A 133 6.32 -11.43 -0.29
C ILE A 133 7.82 -11.60 -0.55
N ASN A 134 8.19 -12.48 -1.49
CA ASN A 134 9.60 -12.70 -1.90
C ASN A 134 10.58 -12.92 -0.72
N GLY A 135 10.12 -13.62 0.33
CA GLY A 135 10.91 -13.89 1.54
C GLY A 135 11.00 -12.73 2.55
N ARG A 136 10.42 -11.56 2.25
CA ARG A 136 10.31 -10.39 3.14
C ARG A 136 8.96 -10.34 3.82
N ILE A 137 8.91 -9.75 5.01
CA ILE A 137 7.68 -9.58 5.80
C ILE A 137 7.25 -8.11 5.74
N TYR A 138 6.00 -7.88 5.36
CA TYR A 138 5.34 -6.58 5.35
C TYR A 138 4.27 -6.56 6.43
N ARG A 139 4.45 -5.71 7.44
CA ARG A 139 3.47 -5.53 8.52
C ARG A 139 2.41 -4.51 8.11
N ARG A 140 1.16 -4.94 8.03
CA ARG A 140 0.02 -4.13 7.56
C ARG A 140 -1.05 -3.93 8.63
N PRO A 141 -1.69 -2.74 8.72
CA PRO A 141 -2.80 -2.56 9.64
C PRO A 141 -3.88 -3.55 9.27
N ASN A 142 -4.54 -4.12 10.27
CA ASN A 142 -5.67 -5.02 10.09
C ASN A 142 -6.97 -4.31 10.50
N ILE A 143 -8.09 -4.97 10.27
CA ILE A 143 -9.42 -4.53 10.69
C ILE A 143 -9.49 -4.54 12.22
N LEU A 144 -9.91 -3.42 12.80
CA LEU A 144 -10.28 -3.36 14.22
C LEU A 144 -11.76 -3.76 14.37
N ASN A 145 -12.00 -4.92 14.97
CA ASN A 145 -13.34 -5.40 15.27
C ASN A 145 -13.85 -4.82 16.58
N LEU A 146 -14.94 -4.07 16.52
CA LEU A 146 -15.67 -3.51 17.65
C LEU A 146 -17.02 -4.23 17.76
N SER A 147 -16.98 -5.48 18.21
CA SER A 147 -18.16 -6.27 18.56
C SER A 147 -18.49 -6.12 20.04
#